data_AF-A0A1H9FXA4-F1
#
_entry.id   AF-A0A1H9FXA4-F1
#
_cell.length_a   1.000
_cell.length_b   1.000
_cell.length_c   1.000
_cell.angle_alpha   90.00
_cell.angle_beta   90.00
_cell.angle_gamma   90.00
#
_symmetry.space_group_name_H-M   'P 1'
#
loop_
_entity.id
_entity.type
_entity.pdbx_description
1 polymer ?
#
loop_
_entity_poly.entity_id
_entity_poly.type
_entity_poly.pdbx_seq_one_letter_code
_entity_poly.pdbx_strand_id
1 'polypeptide(L)'
;MYTYIHLTAALWALLVGLVQLFRSKGTTLHKGLGWSWMAAMIITSLSSFWISGFIDWFYGYGPIHLLSLWVLICVVVSVRAARRGNIRYHRSFAVGAYLGTVGAAMGAVLMPGRLLHELFFG
;
A
#
# COMPACT_ATOMS: atom_id res chain seq x y z
N MET A 1 13.44 13.27 -1.59
CA MET A 1 12.04 13.78 -1.53
C MET A 1 11.01 12.64 -1.67
N TYR A 2 11.05 11.86 -2.75
CA TYR A 2 10.07 10.79 -3.01
C TYR A 2 9.95 9.75 -1.89
N THR A 3 11.07 9.37 -1.27
CA THR A 3 11.10 8.42 -0.14
C THR A 3 10.28 8.89 1.06
N TYR A 4 10.31 10.18 1.40
CA TYR A 4 9.53 10.71 2.52
C TYR A 4 8.03 10.77 2.20
N ILE A 5 7.68 11.11 0.97
CA ILE A 5 6.29 11.06 0.48
C ILE A 5 5.77 9.63 0.55
N HIS A 6 6.54 8.68 0.05
CA HIS A 6 6.21 7.26 0.10
C HIS A 6 6.05 6.78 1.54
N LEU A 7 7.02 7.06 2.41
CA LEU A 7 7.02 6.62 3.80
C LEU A 7 5.81 7.17 4.57
N THR A 8 5.55 8.47 4.46
CA THR A 8 4.41 9.11 5.14
C THR A 8 3.07 8.56 4.64
N ALA A 9 2.91 8.39 3.33
CA ALA A 9 1.71 7.79 2.75
C ALA A 9 1.54 6.30 3.14
N ALA A 10 2.63 5.53 3.16
CA ALA A 10 2.62 4.13 3.54
C ALA A 10 2.24 3.94 5.01
N LEU A 11 2.81 4.77 5.90
CA LEU A 11 2.46 4.79 7.31
C LEU A 11 0.97 5.12 7.52
N TRP A 12 0.47 6.14 6.82
CA TRP A 12 -0.95 6.48 6.85
C TRP A 12 -1.83 5.33 6.34
N ALA A 13 -1.44 4.68 5.24
CA ALA A 13 -2.16 3.54 4.69
C ALA A 13 -2.20 2.35 5.66
N LEU A 14 -1.12 2.07 6.39
CA LEU A 14 -1.08 1.02 7.41
C LEU A 14 -2.00 1.34 8.59
N LEU A 15 -1.95 2.55 9.12
CA LEU A 15 -2.75 2.98 10.26
C LEU A 15 -4.24 3.04 9.93
N VAL A 16 -4.60 3.75 8.86
CA VAL A 16 -6.01 3.88 8.44
C VAL A 16 -6.56 2.54 7.98
N GLY A 17 -5.77 1.73 7.28
CA GLY A 17 -6.16 0.39 6.86
C GLY A 17 -6.48 -0.52 8.04
N LEU A 18 -5.66 -0.48 9.10
CA LEU A 18 -5.91 -1.23 10.34
C LEU A 18 -7.26 -0.82 10.94
N VAL A 19 -7.48 0.48 11.11
CA VAL A 19 -8.75 1.01 11.63
C VAL A 19 -9.93 0.58 10.75
N GLN A 20 -9.78 0.61 9.43
CA GLN A 20 -10.77 0.18 8.45
C GLN A 20 -11.17 -1.30 8.64
N LEU A 21 -10.18 -2.17 8.89
CA LEU A 21 -10.40 -3.60 9.10
C LEU A 21 -11.13 -3.90 10.41
N PHE A 22 -10.87 -3.17 11.50
CA PHE A 22 -11.52 -3.40 12.79
C PHE A 22 -12.91 -2.75 12.90
N ARG A 23 -13.14 -1.60 12.26
CA ARG A 23 -14.40 -0.85 12.38
C ARG A 23 -15.59 -1.55 11.70
N SER A 24 -16.80 -1.14 12.06
CA SER A 24 -18.04 -1.54 11.38
C SER A 24 -18.01 -1.13 9.91
N LYS A 25 -18.42 -2.03 9.02
CA LYS A 25 -18.36 -1.85 7.56
C LYS A 25 -19.67 -1.23 7.06
N GLY A 26 -19.61 -0.52 5.93
CA GLY A 26 -20.80 0.07 5.29
C GLY A 26 -21.30 1.41 5.87
N THR A 27 -20.71 1.91 6.95
CA THR A 27 -21.05 3.23 7.51
C THR A 27 -20.46 4.39 6.70
N THR A 28 -20.96 5.62 6.89
CA THR A 28 -20.38 6.83 6.30
C THR A 28 -18.91 6.99 6.69
N LEU A 29 -18.57 6.66 7.95
CA LEU A 29 -17.20 6.67 8.44
C LEU A 29 -16.33 5.63 7.71
N HIS A 30 -16.83 4.42 7.50
CA HIS A 30 -16.12 3.40 6.70
C HIS A 30 -15.84 3.90 5.29
N LYS A 31 -16.82 4.54 4.63
CA LYS A 31 -16.63 5.13 3.29
C LYS A 31 -15.58 6.26 3.30
N GLY A 32 -15.64 7.17 4.27
CA GLY A 32 -14.67 8.27 4.39
C GLY A 32 -13.25 7.78 4.63
N LEU A 33 -13.05 6.89 5.61
CA LEU A 33 -11.76 6.25 5.87
C LEU A 33 -11.29 5.41 4.68
N GLY A 34 -12.21 4.74 4.00
CA GLY A 34 -11.92 3.96 2.79
C GLY A 34 -11.36 4.82 1.67
N TRP A 35 -11.95 5.98 1.39
CA TRP A 35 -11.42 6.91 0.38
C TRP A 35 -10.06 7.49 0.78
N SER A 36 -9.88 7.87 2.04
CA SER A 36 -8.57 8.31 2.56
C SER A 36 -7.51 7.22 2.39
N TRP A 37 -7.85 5.97 2.72
CA TRP A 37 -6.96 4.83 2.55
C TRP A 37 -6.61 4.57 1.08
N MET A 38 -7.60 4.57 0.18
CA MET A 38 -7.38 4.37 -1.26
C MET A 38 -6.47 5.45 -1.86
N ALA A 39 -6.63 6.71 -1.45
CA ALA A 39 -5.75 7.80 -1.87
C ALA A 39 -4.31 7.58 -1.38
N ALA A 40 -4.13 7.18 -0.12
CA ALA A 40 -2.81 6.89 0.43
C ALA A 40 -2.14 5.70 -0.28
N MET A 41 -2.89 4.66 -0.62
CA MET A 41 -2.39 3.52 -1.40
C MET A 41 -1.91 3.96 -2.79
N ILE A 42 -2.65 4.84 -3.47
CA ILE A 42 -2.22 5.39 -4.77
C ILE A 42 -0.94 6.22 -4.62
N ILE A 43 -0.87 7.13 -3.64
CA ILE A 43 0.32 7.96 -3.42
C ILE A 43 1.55 7.10 -3.09
N THR A 44 1.37 6.10 -2.22
CA THR A 44 2.41 5.14 -1.86
C THR A 44 2.92 4.39 -3.09
N SER A 45 2.01 3.81 -3.88
CA SER A 45 2.36 3.03 -5.07
C SER A 45 2.91 3.86 -6.22
N LEU A 46 2.54 5.14 -6.38
CA LEU A 46 3.12 5.97 -7.43
C LEU A 46 4.51 6.48 -7.04
N SER A 47 4.68 6.91 -5.80
CA SER A 47 5.97 7.42 -5.32
C SER A 47 7.07 6.35 -5.28
N SER A 48 6.71 5.07 -5.12
CA SER A 48 7.67 3.96 -5.13
C SER A 48 8.39 3.75 -6.47
N PHE A 49 7.83 4.22 -7.59
CA PHE A 49 8.48 4.08 -8.90
C PHE A 49 9.82 4.84 -8.97
N TRP A 50 9.97 5.89 -8.16
CA TRP A 50 11.21 6.64 -8.00
C TRP A 50 12.09 6.13 -6.84
N ILE A 51 11.72 5.02 -6.21
CA ILE A 51 12.50 4.40 -5.14
C ILE A 51 13.19 3.15 -5.68
N SER A 52 14.48 3.27 -5.94
CA SER A 52 15.34 2.14 -6.28
C SER A 52 15.85 1.47 -5.00
N GLY A 53 16.09 0.17 -5.07
CA GLY A 53 16.68 -0.60 -3.98
C GLY A 53 17.87 -1.40 -4.47
N PHE A 54 18.49 -2.14 -3.55
CA PHE A 54 19.61 -3.02 -3.86
C PHE A 54 19.24 -4.15 -4.84
N ILE A 55 17.99 -4.63 -4.80
CA ILE A 55 17.48 -5.60 -5.78
C ILE A 55 17.04 -4.85 -7.04
N ASP A 56 17.92 -4.87 -8.04
CA ASP A 56 17.67 -4.40 -9.39
C ASP A 56 17.60 -5.61 -10.34
N TRP A 57 16.41 -5.88 -10.88
CA TRP A 57 16.22 -6.94 -11.87
C TRP A 57 16.35 -6.41 -13.30
N PHE A 58 16.02 -5.15 -13.54
CA PHE A 58 16.06 -4.55 -14.88
C PHE A 58 16.06 -3.01 -14.80
N TYR A 59 17.19 -2.36 -15.11
CA TYR A 59 17.32 -0.89 -15.23
C TYR A 59 16.73 -0.09 -14.06
N GLY A 60 16.98 -0.50 -12.82
CA GLY A 60 16.52 0.17 -11.60
C GLY A 60 15.14 -0.26 -11.10
N TYR A 61 14.49 -1.22 -11.79
CA TYR A 61 13.20 -1.79 -11.41
C TYR A 61 13.38 -3.12 -10.67
N GLY A 62 12.64 -3.27 -9.58
CA GLY A 62 12.70 -4.46 -8.73
C GLY A 62 11.33 -4.88 -8.18
N PRO A 63 11.32 -5.78 -7.18
CA PRO A 63 10.08 -6.33 -6.62
C PRO A 63 9.09 -5.27 -6.12
N ILE A 64 9.59 -4.14 -5.61
CA ILE A 64 8.75 -3.03 -5.12
C ILE A 64 7.89 -2.41 -6.24
N HIS A 65 8.40 -2.33 -7.47
CA HIS A 65 7.70 -1.76 -8.61
C HIS A 65 6.57 -2.67 -9.09
N LEU A 66 6.82 -3.98 -9.15
CA LEU A 66 5.78 -4.97 -9.46
C LEU A 66 4.67 -4.95 -8.42
N LEU A 67 5.03 -4.91 -7.14
CA LEU A 67 4.06 -4.80 -6.05
C LEU A 67 3.26 -3.50 -6.16
N SER A 68 3.91 -2.40 -6.53
CA SER A 68 3.25 -1.09 -6.68
C SER A 68 2.24 -1.09 -7.80
N LEU A 69 2.58 -1.67 -8.96
CA LEU A 69 1.64 -1.87 -10.07
C LEU A 69 0.47 -2.76 -9.64
N TRP A 70 0.75 -3.85 -8.93
CA TRP A 70 -0.28 -4.74 -8.41
C TRP A 70 -1.24 -4.04 -7.45
N VAL A 71 -0.73 -3.20 -6.54
CA VAL A 71 -1.56 -2.42 -5.62
C VAL A 71 -2.45 -1.43 -6.37
N LEU A 72 -1.95 -0.76 -7.42
CA LEU A 72 -2.77 0.14 -8.24
C LEU A 72 -3.92 -0.61 -8.92
N ILE A 73 -3.66 -1.81 -9.44
CA ILE A 73 -4.70 -2.70 -9.98
C ILE A 73 -5.72 -3.05 -8.89
N CYS A 74 -5.23 -3.43 -7.70
CA CYS A 74 -6.10 -3.76 -6.56
C CYS A 74 -7.02 -2.61 -6.16
N VAL A 75 -6.52 -1.37 -6.13
CA VAL A 75 -7.32 -0.17 -5.83
C VAL A 75 -8.42 0.02 -6.87
N VAL A 76 -8.08 -0.02 -8.16
CA VAL A 76 -9.06 0.15 -9.25
C VAL A 76 -10.13 -0.93 -9.20
N VAL A 77 -9.73 -2.19 -9.04
CA VAL A 77 -10.66 -3.33 -8.96
C VAL A 77 -11.53 -3.23 -7.71
N SER A 78 -10.95 -2.91 -6.56
CA SER A 78 -11.68 -2.79 -5.29
C SER A 78 -12.74 -1.68 -5.34
N VAL A 79 -12.42 -0.51 -5.91
CA VAL A 79 -13.36 0.60 -6.09
C VAL A 79 -14.47 0.22 -7.07
N ARG A 80 -14.14 -0.40 -8.21
CA ARG A 80 -15.13 -0.87 -9.20
C ARG A 80 -16.07 -1.91 -8.61
N ALA A 81 -15.55 -2.86 -7.83
CA ALA A 81 -16.34 -3.88 -7.16
C ALA A 81 -17.32 -3.27 -6.14
N ALA A 82 -16.87 -2.31 -5.33
CA ALA A 82 -17.73 -1.60 -4.39
C ALA A 82 -18.87 -0.85 -5.10
N ARG A 83 -18.56 -0.15 -6.20
CA ARG A 83 -19.56 0.59 -7.01
C ARG A 83 -20.61 -0.33 -7.65
N ARG A 84 -20.24 -1.56 -8.01
CA ARG A 84 -21.14 -2.57 -8.57
C ARG A 84 -21.90 -3.37 -7.51
N GLY A 85 -21.77 -3.02 -6.22
CA GLY A 85 -22.37 -3.79 -5.12
C GLY A 85 -21.70 -5.14 -4.85
N ASN A 86 -20.59 -5.46 -5.52
CA ASN A 86 -19.86 -6.71 -5.32
C ASN A 86 -18.89 -6.59 -4.14
N ILE A 87 -19.46 -6.64 -2.93
CA ILE A 87 -18.72 -6.41 -1.67
C ILE A 87 -17.71 -7.52 -1.39
N ARG A 88 -17.98 -8.75 -1.82
CA ARG A 88 -17.03 -9.87 -1.68
C ARG A 88 -15.73 -9.57 -2.41
N TYR A 89 -15.80 -9.11 -3.66
CA TYR A 89 -14.62 -8.75 -4.44
C TYR A 89 -13.94 -7.49 -3.91
N HIS A 90 -14.71 -6.46 -3.52
CA HIS A 90 -14.16 -5.26 -2.88
C HIS A 90 -13.29 -5.63 -1.66
N ARG A 91 -13.83 -6.47 -0.78
CA ARG A 91 -13.17 -6.95 0.43
C ARG A 91 -11.91 -7.75 0.11
N SER A 92 -11.99 -8.73 -0.79
CA SER A 92 -10.83 -9.56 -1.13
C SER A 92 -9.65 -8.74 -1.64
N PHE A 93 -9.90 -7.79 -2.54
CA PHE A 93 -8.84 -6.92 -3.08
C PHE A 93 -8.34 -5.89 -2.06
N ALA A 94 -9.22 -5.33 -1.23
CA ALA A 94 -8.81 -4.40 -0.17
C ALA A 94 -7.93 -5.08 0.89
N VAL A 95 -8.34 -6.27 1.37
CA VAL A 95 -7.55 -7.07 2.33
C VAL A 95 -6.24 -7.52 1.71
N GLY A 96 -6.25 -8.03 0.48
CA GLY A 96 -5.04 -8.46 -0.21
C GLY A 96 -4.03 -7.31 -0.38
N ALA A 97 -4.51 -6.12 -0.78
CA ALA A 97 -3.66 -4.94 -0.89
C ALA A 97 -3.10 -4.50 0.47
N TYR A 98 -3.91 -4.52 1.54
CA TYR A 98 -3.44 -4.21 2.90
C TYR A 98 -2.35 -5.19 3.38
N LEU A 99 -2.56 -6.50 3.19
CA LEU A 99 -1.56 -7.52 3.52
C LEU A 99 -0.29 -7.33 2.69
N GLY A 100 -0.42 -6.94 1.41
CA GLY A 100 0.70 -6.54 0.57
C GLY A 100 1.48 -5.35 1.14
N THR A 101 0.80 -4.32 1.66
CA THR A 101 1.44 -3.18 2.34
C THR A 101 2.17 -3.61 3.61
N VAL A 102 1.58 -4.48 4.42
CA VAL A 102 2.23 -5.03 5.63
C VAL A 102 3.49 -5.82 5.23
N GLY A 103 3.38 -6.72 4.25
CA GLY A 103 4.52 -7.49 3.74
C GLY A 103 5.62 -6.59 3.16
N ALA A 104 5.27 -5.52 2.46
CA ALA A 104 6.22 -4.53 1.95
C ALA A 104 6.95 -3.80 3.07
N ALA A 105 6.23 -3.38 4.12
CA ALA A 105 6.81 -2.73 5.28
C ALA A 105 7.78 -3.65 6.03
N MET A 106 7.40 -4.92 6.23
CA MET A 106 8.30 -5.93 6.78
C MET A 106 9.54 -6.11 5.91
N GLY A 107 9.39 -6.22 4.58
CA GLY A 107 10.51 -6.29 3.66
C GLY A 107 11.43 -5.06 3.74
N ALA A 108 10.87 -3.86 3.88
CA ALA A 108 11.64 -2.63 4.01
C ALA A 108 12.46 -2.55 5.31
N VAL A 109 11.98 -3.16 6.40
CA VAL A 109 12.70 -3.25 7.68
C VAL A 109 13.76 -4.35 7.64
N LEU A 110 13.44 -5.51 7.05
CA LEU A 110 14.30 -6.69 7.11
C LEU A 110 15.40 -6.73 6.04
N MET A 111 15.26 -5.98 4.94
CA MET A 111 16.23 -6.01 3.84
C MET A 111 17.34 -4.95 3.97
N PRO A 112 18.62 -5.34 3.97
CA PRO A 112 19.76 -4.40 3.97
C PRO A 112 19.75 -3.42 2.80
N GLY A 113 20.27 -2.20 3.02
CA GLY A 113 20.29 -1.13 2.01
C GLY A 113 18.94 -0.44 1.83
N ARG A 114 17.96 -0.69 2.70
CA ARG A 114 16.70 0.07 2.78
C ARG A 114 16.76 1.04 3.94
N LEU A 115 16.19 2.23 3.76
CA LEU A 115 16.19 3.29 4.78
C LEU A 115 15.68 2.81 6.15
N LEU A 116 14.62 1.99 6.18
CA LEU A 116 14.10 1.47 7.45
C LEU A 116 15.04 0.44 8.08
N HIS A 117 15.72 -0.39 7.29
CA HIS A 117 16.72 -1.32 7.81
C HIS A 117 17.87 -0.58 8.49
N GLU A 118 18.46 0.40 7.82
CA GLU A 118 19.54 1.23 8.38
C GLU A 118 19.08 1.98 9.65
N LEU A 119 17.81 2.39 9.71
CA LEU A 119 17.28 3.08 10.89
C LEU A 119 17.08 2.17 12.11
N PHE A 120 16.75 0.89 11.91
CA PHE A 120 16.49 -0.06 13.00
C PHE A 120 17.69 -0.94 13.36
N PHE A 121 18.60 -1.19 12.42
CA PHE A 121 19.70 -2.15 12.56
C PHE A 121 21.09 -1.58 12.20
N GLY A 122 21.15 -0.35 11.66
CA GLY A 122 22.40 0.34 11.32
C GLY A 122 22.99 1.14 12.47
#